data_AF-A0AAF0DW73-F1
#
_entry.id   AF-A0AAF0DW73-F1
#
_cell.length_a   1.000
_cell.length_b   1.000
_cell.length_c   1.000
_cell.angle_alpha   90.00
_cell.angle_beta   90.00
_cell.angle_gamma   90.00
#
_symmetry.space_group_name_H-M   'P 1'
#
loop_
_entity.id
_entity.type
_entity.pdbx_description
1 polymer ?
#
loop_
_entity_poly.entity_id
_entity_poly.type
_entity_poly.pdbx_seq_one_letter_code
_entity_poly.pdbx_strand_id
1 'polypeptide(L)'
;MRLTAWLLSLAAGAAAIKFELPASKNPTPLCIWNYALEDTLAIISINVVPRDARTAADQSIEVKVVDRTHHNVYLSKKGLTDETRLAINTHHDADLGVCILNRGKRTSLFAHPGDHLVSDIDLDVHLGGDAIDYNAIANQESLSGMETELRKLATTADEILDEMEYLKTREQRLSSTNGTANTS
;
A
#
# COMPACT_ATOMS: atom_id res chain seq x y z
N MET A 1 -31.69 -9.50 30.23
CA MET A 1 -30.77 -10.45 29.56
C MET A 1 -30.83 -10.38 28.03
N ARG A 2 -31.12 -9.21 27.42
CA ARG A 2 -31.23 -9.04 25.96
C ARG A 2 -30.52 -7.79 25.39
N LEU A 3 -29.76 -7.05 26.21
CA LEU A 3 -29.04 -5.84 25.78
C LEU A 3 -27.53 -6.05 25.58
N THR A 4 -26.97 -7.18 25.98
CA THR A 4 -25.52 -7.44 25.92
C THR A 4 -25.05 -7.99 24.57
N ALA A 5 -25.96 -8.33 23.65
CA ALA A 5 -25.62 -8.95 22.37
C ALA A 5 -25.34 -7.94 21.24
N TRP A 6 -25.61 -6.65 21.45
CA TRP A 6 -25.43 -5.60 20.43
C TRP A 6 -24.10 -4.86 20.52
N LEU A 7 -23.23 -5.25 21.47
CA LEU A 7 -21.91 -4.63 21.68
C LEU A 7 -20.75 -5.39 21.00
N LEU A 8 -21.04 -6.46 20.25
CA LEU A 8 -20.01 -7.37 19.73
C LEU A 8 -19.78 -7.30 18.21
N SER A 9 -20.32 -6.31 17.50
CA SER A 9 -20.33 -6.31 16.02
C SER A 9 -19.55 -5.19 15.33
N LEU A 10 -18.60 -4.53 16.00
CA LEU A 10 -17.61 -3.67 15.34
C LEU A 10 -16.18 -4.10 15.70
N ALA A 11 -15.78 -5.28 15.24
CA ALA A 11 -14.37 -5.56 15.04
C ALA A 11 -14.02 -5.06 13.63
N ALA A 12 -13.64 -3.78 13.50
CA ALA A 12 -13.02 -3.30 12.28
C ALA A 12 -11.69 -4.06 12.13
N GLY A 13 -11.58 -4.90 11.10
CA GLY A 13 -10.35 -5.61 10.81
C GLY A 13 -9.31 -4.61 10.35
N ALA A 14 -8.25 -4.40 11.14
CA ALA A 14 -7.07 -3.71 10.65
C ALA A 14 -6.38 -4.62 9.62
N ALA A 15 -6.32 -4.16 8.37
CA ALA A 15 -5.71 -4.91 7.27
C ALA A 15 -4.22 -4.56 7.17
N ALA A 16 -3.39 -5.16 8.04
CA ALA A 16 -1.93 -5.09 7.92
C ALA A 16 -1.40 -6.33 7.19
N ILE A 17 -0.47 -6.15 6.25
CA ILE A 17 0.12 -7.25 5.49
C ILE A 17 1.48 -7.60 6.09
N LYS A 18 1.55 -8.75 6.76
CA LYS A 18 2.80 -9.28 7.32
C LYS A 18 3.27 -10.51 6.58
N PHE A 19 4.53 -10.54 6.15
CA PHE A 19 5.11 -11.67 5.43
C PHE A 19 6.60 -11.83 5.68
N GLU A 20 7.11 -13.04 5.44
CA GLU A 20 8.53 -13.35 5.49
C GLU A 20 9.17 -13.13 4.11
N LEU A 21 10.29 -12.41 4.06
CA LEU A 21 11.00 -12.12 2.81
C LEU A 21 12.41 -12.72 2.86
N PRO A 22 12.63 -13.90 2.26
CA PRO A 22 13.96 -14.51 2.19
C PRO A 22 14.89 -13.72 1.29
N ALA A 23 16.15 -13.60 1.70
CA ALA A 23 17.17 -12.94 0.92
C ALA A 23 17.74 -13.86 -0.17
N SER A 24 18.02 -13.28 -1.33
CA SER A 24 18.71 -13.96 -2.42
C SER A 24 19.73 -13.02 -3.07
N LYS A 25 20.72 -13.59 -3.77
CA LYS A 25 21.66 -12.81 -4.59
C LYS A 25 20.94 -12.12 -5.75
N ASN A 26 19.95 -12.81 -6.32
CA ASN A 26 19.08 -12.34 -7.39
C ASN A 26 17.62 -12.46 -6.93
N PRO A 27 17.17 -11.58 -6.03
CA PRO A 27 15.84 -11.67 -5.48
C PRO A 27 14.80 -11.22 -6.51
N THR A 28 13.69 -11.96 -6.57
CA THR A 28 12.47 -11.52 -7.24
C THR A 28 11.68 -10.61 -6.29
N PRO A 29 11.22 -9.43 -6.74
CA PRO A 29 10.42 -8.56 -5.89
C PRO A 29 9.05 -9.21 -5.61
N LEU A 30 8.59 -9.08 -4.36
CA LEU A 30 7.20 -9.31 -4.00
C LEU A 30 6.46 -7.96 -4.11
N CYS A 31 5.40 -7.91 -4.90
CA CYS A 31 4.63 -6.68 -5.11
C CYS A 31 3.21 -6.85 -4.59
N ILE A 32 2.76 -5.90 -3.77
CA ILE A 32 1.36 -5.73 -3.42
C ILE A 32 0.77 -4.64 -4.31
N TRP A 33 -0.36 -4.92 -4.94
CA TRP A 33 -1.00 -4.05 -5.92
C TRP A 33 -2.34 -3.56 -5.40
N ASN A 34 -2.54 -2.25 -5.46
CA ASN A 34 -3.79 -1.59 -5.15
C ASN A 34 -4.13 -0.64 -6.29
N TYR A 35 -5.40 -0.60 -6.70
CA TYR A 35 -5.84 0.38 -7.67
C TYR A 35 -5.93 1.75 -7.00
N ALA A 36 -5.46 2.79 -7.69
CA ALA A 36 -5.51 4.17 -7.24
C ALA A 36 -5.88 5.08 -8.41
N LEU A 37 -6.69 6.11 -8.13
CA LEU A 37 -7.06 7.14 -9.11
C LEU A 37 -5.90 8.13 -9.32
N GLU A 38 -6.01 9.02 -10.30
CA GLU A 38 -5.13 10.17 -10.47
C GLU A 38 -5.10 11.06 -9.22
N ASP A 39 -3.97 11.72 -8.96
CA ASP A 39 -3.75 12.64 -7.83
C ASP A 39 -4.06 12.09 -6.43
N THR A 40 -4.12 10.77 -6.28
CA THR A 40 -4.37 10.09 -5.01
C THR A 40 -3.10 10.06 -4.17
N LEU A 41 -3.17 10.57 -2.93
CA LEU A 41 -2.10 10.45 -1.94
C LEU A 41 -1.98 8.99 -1.48
N ALA A 42 -0.77 8.43 -1.57
CA ALA A 42 -0.44 7.12 -1.04
C ALA A 42 0.58 7.24 0.10
N ILE A 43 0.23 6.76 1.28
CA ILE A 43 1.12 6.63 2.44
C ILE A 43 1.47 5.16 2.63
N ILE A 44 2.76 4.84 2.50
CA ILE A 44 3.27 3.48 2.62
C ILE A 44 4.16 3.39 3.87
N SER A 45 3.77 2.54 4.81
CA SER A 45 4.56 2.24 6.01
C SER A 45 5.14 0.82 5.90
N ILE A 46 6.46 0.71 6.06
CA ILE A 46 7.19 -0.55 5.97
C ILE A 46 8.02 -0.70 7.22
N ASN A 47 7.75 -1.73 8.02
CA ASN A 47 8.61 -2.11 9.13
C ASN A 47 9.39 -3.38 8.79
N VAL A 48 10.71 -3.29 8.89
CA VAL A 48 11.64 -4.38 8.56
C VAL A 48 12.26 -4.94 9.83
N VAL A 49 12.01 -6.22 10.11
CA VAL A 49 12.61 -6.93 11.25
C VAL A 49 13.42 -8.12 10.73
N PRO A 50 14.76 -8.05 10.70
CA PRO A 50 15.59 -9.21 10.42
C PRO A 50 15.33 -10.31 11.46
N ARG A 51 15.15 -11.55 11.02
CA ARG A 51 14.86 -12.68 11.92
C ARG A 51 16.03 -12.98 12.86
N ASP A 52 17.26 -12.77 12.38
CA ASP A 52 18.47 -12.85 13.18
C ASP A 52 19.27 -11.54 13.07
N ALA A 53 19.45 -10.87 14.20
CA ALA A 53 20.19 -9.62 14.27
C ALA A 53 21.66 -9.77 13.81
N ARG A 54 22.26 -10.96 13.97
CA ARG A 54 23.64 -11.22 13.51
C ARG A 54 23.76 -11.18 11.99
N THR A 55 22.68 -11.52 11.28
CA THR A 55 22.65 -11.56 9.82
C THR A 55 22.03 -10.32 9.18
N ALA A 56 21.62 -9.33 9.96
CA ALA A 56 20.97 -8.12 9.46
C ALA A 56 21.85 -7.35 8.45
N ALA A 57 23.16 -7.25 8.71
CA ALA A 57 24.12 -6.58 7.83
C ALA A 57 24.30 -7.28 6.47
N ASP A 58 24.01 -8.59 6.44
CA ASP A 58 24.12 -9.45 5.26
C ASP A 58 22.89 -9.37 4.34
N GLN A 59 21.87 -8.62 4.76
CA GLN A 59 20.64 -8.40 4.01
C GLN A 59 20.52 -6.93 3.63
N SER A 60 19.69 -6.65 2.64
CA SER A 60 19.40 -5.28 2.21
C SER A 60 18.03 -5.26 1.57
N ILE A 61 17.06 -4.70 2.30
CA ILE A 61 15.71 -4.50 1.79
C ILE A 61 15.70 -3.29 0.86
N GLU A 62 15.06 -3.44 -0.30
CA GLU A 62 14.80 -2.38 -1.26
C GLU A 62 13.31 -2.37 -1.57
N VAL A 63 12.75 -1.17 -1.66
CA VAL A 63 11.37 -0.94 -2.08
C VAL A 63 11.35 -0.09 -3.34
N LYS A 64 10.43 -0.41 -4.24
CA LYS A 64 10.02 0.43 -5.36
C LYS A 64 8.52 0.59 -5.37
N VAL A 65 8.06 1.82 -5.56
CA VAL A 65 6.66 2.14 -5.83
C VAL A 65 6.55 2.42 -7.31
N VAL A 66 5.74 1.63 -7.99
CA VAL A 66 5.59 1.65 -9.46
C VAL A 66 4.13 1.60 -9.85
N ASP A 67 3.79 1.94 -11.09
CA ASP A 67 2.50 1.54 -11.65
C ASP A 67 2.65 0.51 -12.78
N ARG A 68 1.61 -0.30 -12.96
CA ARG A 68 1.59 -1.33 -14.01
C ARG A 68 1.21 -0.78 -15.38
N THR A 69 0.33 0.22 -15.42
CA THR A 69 -0.30 0.73 -16.65
C THR A 69 0.63 1.65 -17.43
N HIS A 70 1.31 2.56 -16.75
CA HIS A 70 2.13 3.60 -17.36
C HIS A 70 3.64 3.32 -17.20
N HIS A 71 3.98 2.29 -16.43
CA HIS A 71 5.34 1.91 -16.09
C HIS A 71 6.12 3.02 -15.37
N ASN A 72 5.41 3.87 -14.62
CA ASN A 72 6.05 4.89 -13.81
C ASN A 72 6.76 4.28 -12.61
N VAL A 73 7.84 4.93 -12.18
CA VAL A 73 8.51 4.65 -10.90
C VAL A 73 8.40 5.91 -10.04
N TYR A 74 7.48 5.89 -9.09
CA TYR A 74 7.23 7.01 -8.18
C TYR A 74 8.34 7.16 -7.15
N LEU A 75 8.84 6.02 -6.64
CA LEU A 75 9.86 6.01 -5.60
C LEU A 75 10.70 4.74 -5.68
N SER A 76 11.99 4.87 -5.39
CA SER A 76 12.91 3.74 -5.23
C SER A 76 13.84 4.03 -4.05
N LYS A 77 13.77 3.21 -3.00
CA LYS A 77 14.62 3.36 -1.81
C LYS A 77 15.27 2.03 -1.45
N LYS A 78 16.55 2.07 -1.11
CA LYS A 78 17.37 0.91 -0.76
C LYS A 78 17.82 1.00 0.69
N GLY A 79 18.15 -0.16 1.27
CA GLY A 79 18.69 -0.25 2.62
C GLY A 79 17.67 0.14 3.68
N LEU A 80 16.42 -0.31 3.53
CA LEU A 80 15.40 -0.09 4.55
C LEU A 80 15.76 -0.85 5.82
N THR A 81 15.67 -0.16 6.95
CA THR A 81 15.87 -0.69 8.30
C THR A 81 14.76 -0.14 9.19
N ASP A 82 14.30 -0.94 10.15
CA ASP A 82 13.22 -0.57 11.08
C ASP A 82 11.97 -0.06 10.32
N GLU A 83 11.27 0.93 10.91
CA GLU A 83 10.11 1.57 10.31
C GLU A 83 10.51 2.65 9.30
N THR A 84 9.96 2.57 8.09
CA THR A 84 10.10 3.57 7.03
C THR A 84 8.71 3.97 6.53
N ARG A 85 8.39 5.26 6.63
CA ARG A 85 7.19 5.86 6.02
C ARG A 85 7.55 6.57 4.71
N LEU A 86 6.75 6.37 3.68
CA LEU A 86 6.93 6.92 2.33
C LEU A 86 5.62 7.56 1.89
N ALA A 87 5.70 8.65 1.13
CA ALA A 87 4.55 9.36 0.60
C ALA A 87 4.78 9.68 -0.88
N ILE A 88 3.78 9.38 -1.72
CA ILE A 88 3.75 9.74 -3.14
C ILE A 88 2.33 10.14 -3.53
N ASN A 89 2.19 10.86 -4.65
CA ASN A 89 0.91 11.03 -5.32
C ASN A 89 0.95 10.29 -6.66
N THR A 90 -0.14 9.63 -7.02
CA THR A 90 -0.31 9.03 -8.34
C THR A 90 -0.44 10.12 -9.41
N HIS A 91 0.05 9.83 -10.62
CA HIS A 91 -0.06 10.76 -11.75
C HIS A 91 -1.24 10.44 -12.67
N HIS A 92 -1.73 9.20 -12.63
CA HIS A 92 -2.80 8.70 -13.47
C HIS A 92 -3.50 7.55 -12.75
N ASP A 93 -4.75 7.29 -13.12
CA ASP A 93 -5.49 6.09 -12.77
C ASP A 93 -4.68 4.81 -13.11
N ALA A 94 -4.24 4.07 -12.10
CA ALA A 94 -3.42 2.87 -12.33
C ALA A 94 -3.39 1.89 -11.14
N ASP A 95 -2.98 0.66 -11.43
CA ASP A 95 -2.58 -0.30 -10.39
C ASP A 95 -1.22 0.13 -9.82
N LEU A 96 -1.23 0.69 -8.62
CA LEU A 96 -0.05 1.08 -7.86
C LEU A 96 0.53 -0.16 -7.16
N GLY A 97 1.82 -0.42 -7.40
CA GLY A 97 2.55 -1.55 -6.86
C GLY A 97 3.62 -1.13 -5.87
N VAL A 98 3.54 -1.65 -4.64
CA VAL A 98 4.62 -1.57 -3.65
C VAL A 98 5.43 -2.87 -3.74
N CYS A 99 6.59 -2.79 -4.40
CA CYS A 99 7.46 -3.91 -4.68
C CYS A 99 8.65 -3.94 -3.72
N ILE A 100 8.76 -4.98 -2.90
CA ILE A 100 9.83 -5.15 -1.90
C ILE A 100 10.68 -6.35 -2.29
N LEU A 101 12.02 -6.19 -2.23
CA LEU A 101 12.98 -7.27 -2.45
C LEU A 101 14.02 -7.31 -1.33
N ASN A 102 14.52 -8.50 -1.03
CA ASN A 102 15.58 -8.71 -0.05
C ASN A 102 16.86 -9.22 -0.74
N ARG A 103 17.86 -8.35 -0.85
CA ARG A 103 19.14 -8.71 -1.47
C ARG A 103 20.13 -9.22 -0.43
N GLY A 104 20.49 -10.49 -0.53
CA GLY A 104 21.52 -11.12 0.29
C GLY A 104 22.92 -10.76 -0.23
N LYS A 105 23.83 -10.38 0.67
CA LYS A 105 25.21 -9.99 0.36
C LYS A 105 26.22 -11.12 0.59
N ARG A 106 25.87 -12.16 1.35
CA ARG A 106 26.80 -13.27 1.66
C ARG A 106 27.14 -14.11 0.45
N THR A 107 28.43 -14.40 0.31
CA THR A 107 28.95 -15.53 -0.47
C THR A 107 28.95 -16.77 0.43
N SER A 108 28.59 -17.94 -0.11
CA SER A 108 28.45 -19.21 0.62
C SER A 108 29.66 -19.64 1.47
N LEU A 109 30.85 -19.08 1.22
CA LEU A 109 32.10 -19.37 1.92
C LEU A 109 32.12 -18.96 3.41
N PHE A 110 31.32 -17.97 3.81
CA PHE A 110 31.25 -17.50 5.21
C PHE A 110 29.88 -17.80 5.85
N ALA A 111 29.04 -18.60 5.19
CA ALA A 111 27.73 -19.00 5.68
C ALA A 111 27.89 -20.08 6.76
N HIS A 112 27.47 -19.80 8.00
CA HIS A 112 27.37 -20.87 9.00
C HIS A 112 26.17 -21.76 8.62
N PRO A 113 26.29 -23.09 8.76
CA PRO A 113 25.16 -23.98 8.57
C PRO A 113 24.02 -23.57 9.51
N GLY A 114 22.87 -23.15 8.97
CA GLY A 114 21.70 -22.69 9.73
C GLY A 114 21.43 -21.18 9.70
N ASP A 115 22.31 -20.36 9.10
CA ASP A 115 22.02 -18.93 8.91
C ASP A 115 20.97 -18.74 7.80
N HIS A 116 19.72 -18.54 8.20
CA HIS A 116 18.63 -18.18 7.31
C HIS A 116 18.55 -16.66 7.17
N LEU A 117 18.96 -16.13 6.02
CA LEU A 117 18.80 -14.72 5.68
C LEU A 117 17.32 -14.46 5.37
N VAL A 118 16.50 -14.22 6.39
CA VAL A 118 15.07 -13.90 6.26
C VAL A 118 14.74 -12.64 7.07
N SER A 119 13.92 -11.76 6.50
CA SER A 119 13.40 -10.59 7.20
C SER A 119 11.89 -10.66 7.22
N ASP A 120 11.29 -10.44 8.38
CA ASP A 120 9.85 -10.26 8.49
C ASP A 120 9.53 -8.81 8.10
N ILE A 121 8.56 -8.64 7.21
CA ILE A 121 8.12 -7.35 6.69
C ILE A 121 6.68 -7.14 7.14
N ASP A 122 6.42 -6.00 7.74
CA ASP A 122 5.08 -5.48 8.00
C ASP A 122 4.84 -4.31 7.05
N LEU A 123 3.82 -4.41 6.22
CA LEU A 123 3.48 -3.45 5.17
C LEU A 123 2.06 -2.94 5.39
N ASP A 124 1.95 -1.62 5.45
CA ASP A 124 0.69 -0.89 5.45
C ASP A 124 0.67 0.11 4.29
N VAL A 125 -0.46 0.17 3.58
CA VAL A 125 -0.66 1.03 2.41
C VAL A 125 -2.01 1.70 2.56
N HIS A 126 -1.99 3.01 2.79
CA HIS A 126 -3.19 3.85 2.79
C HIS A 126 -3.23 4.69 1.52
N LEU A 127 -4.41 4.77 0.91
CA LEU A 127 -4.67 5.54 -0.31
C LEU A 127 -5.76 6.56 -0.02
N GLY A 128 -5.65 7.74 -0.63
CA GLY A 128 -6.69 8.77 -0.58
C GLY A 128 -6.99 9.24 0.84
N GLY A 129 -8.27 9.28 1.19
CA GLY A 129 -8.80 9.78 2.45
C GLY A 129 -8.27 9.01 3.64
N ASP A 130 -8.07 7.69 3.51
CA ASP A 130 -7.48 6.87 4.56
C ASP A 130 -6.01 7.24 4.85
N ALA A 131 -5.34 7.89 3.90
CA ALA A 131 -3.97 8.35 4.02
C ALA A 131 -3.85 9.71 4.74
N ILE A 132 -4.95 10.42 4.96
CA ILE A 132 -4.99 11.76 5.55
C ILE A 132 -5.05 11.67 7.08
N ASP A 133 -4.13 12.37 7.76
CA ASP A 133 -4.17 12.53 9.22
C ASP A 133 -5.17 13.62 9.65
N TYR A 134 -6.44 13.24 9.74
CA TYR A 134 -7.50 14.13 10.19
C TYR A 134 -7.35 14.59 11.63
N ASN A 135 -6.62 13.87 12.48
CA ASN A 135 -6.39 14.28 13.86
C ASN A 135 -5.42 15.47 13.90
N ALA A 136 -4.37 15.44 13.08
CA ALA A 136 -3.48 16.59 12.93
C ALA A 136 -4.23 17.82 12.41
N ILE A 137 -5.09 17.66 11.39
CA ILE A 137 -5.92 18.75 10.83
C ILE A 137 -6.90 19.28 11.89
N ALA A 138 -7.62 18.41 12.59
CA ALA A 138 -8.59 18.80 13.61
C ALA A 138 -7.95 19.60 14.75
N ASN A 139 -6.76 19.19 15.19
CA ASN A 139 -6.02 19.91 16.22
C ASN A 139 -5.54 21.28 15.74
N GLN A 140 -5.07 21.38 14.49
CA GLN A 140 -4.59 22.64 13.92
C GLN A 140 -5.72 23.63 13.68
N GLU A 141 -6.86 23.16 13.18
CA GLU A 141 -8.02 23.99 12.88
C GLU A 141 -9.02 24.09 14.03
N SER A 142 -8.72 23.45 15.17
CA SER A 142 -9.59 23.39 16.36
C SER A 142 -11.02 22.91 16.04
N LEU A 143 -11.12 21.89 15.18
CA LEU A 143 -12.41 21.30 14.80
C LEU A 143 -12.99 20.50 15.95
N SER A 144 -14.31 20.53 16.08
CA SER A 144 -15.01 19.60 16.95
C SER A 144 -14.95 18.17 16.39
N GLY A 145 -15.08 17.17 17.27
CA GLY A 145 -15.05 15.76 16.84
C GLY A 145 -16.09 15.44 15.77
N MET A 146 -17.26 16.09 15.79
CA MET A 146 -18.29 15.91 14.76
C MET A 146 -17.87 16.49 13.41
N GLU A 147 -17.21 17.65 13.39
CA GLU A 147 -16.69 18.25 12.15
C GLU A 147 -15.56 17.40 11.56
N THR A 148 -14.70 16.80 12.40
CA THR A 148 -13.67 15.88 11.94
C THR A 148 -14.26 14.64 11.26
N GLU A 149 -15.29 14.04 11.86
CA GLU A 149 -15.97 12.88 11.26
C GLU A 149 -16.71 13.25 9.97
N LEU A 150 -17.33 14.43 9.91
CA LEU A 150 -17.95 14.91 8.67
C LEU A 150 -16.92 15.11 7.54
N ARG A 151 -15.72 15.59 7.85
CA ARG A 151 -14.64 15.72 6.83
C ARG A 151 -14.19 14.37 6.30
N LYS A 152 -13.97 13.39 7.18
CA LYS A 152 -13.63 12.02 6.77
C LYS A 152 -14.68 11.47 5.82
N LEU A 153 -15.96 11.56 6.21
CA LEU A 153 -17.08 11.07 5.40
C LEU A 153 -17.22 11.81 4.07
N ALA A 154 -16.96 13.12 4.03
CA ALA A 154 -17.00 13.90 2.80
C ALA A 154 -15.91 13.44 1.82
N THR A 155 -14.67 13.28 2.28
CA THR A 155 -13.57 12.79 1.42
C THR A 155 -13.85 11.39 0.88
N THR A 156 -14.33 10.46 1.72
CA THR A 156 -14.71 9.12 1.24
C THR A 156 -15.86 9.16 0.24
N ALA A 157 -16.83 10.07 0.42
CA ALA A 157 -17.94 10.21 -0.52
C ALA A 157 -17.48 10.76 -1.87
N ASP A 158 -16.59 11.75 -1.88
CA ASP A 158 -16.01 12.31 -3.11
C ASP A 158 -15.20 11.23 -3.87
N GLU A 159 -14.40 10.42 -3.17
CA GLU A 159 -13.66 9.31 -3.78
C GLU A 159 -14.56 8.25 -4.43
N ILE A 160 -15.68 7.92 -3.77
CA ILE A 160 -16.67 7.00 -4.34
C ILE A 160 -17.28 7.59 -5.61
N LEU A 161 -17.57 8.89 -5.62
CA LEU A 161 -18.15 9.56 -6.80
C LEU A 161 -17.17 9.53 -7.97
N ASP A 162 -15.89 9.80 -7.73
CA ASP A 162 -14.84 9.77 -8.75
C ASP A 162 -14.65 8.34 -9.30
N GLU A 163 -14.67 7.32 -8.44
CA GLU A 163 -14.62 5.91 -8.88
C GLU A 163 -15.86 5.54 -9.71
N MET A 164 -17.05 5.99 -9.31
CA MET A 164 -18.27 5.78 -10.09
C MET A 164 -18.21 6.45 -11.47
N GLU A 165 -17.65 7.66 -11.56
CA GLU A 165 -17.46 8.35 -12.83
C GLU A 165 -16.43 7.62 -13.73
N TYR A 166 -15.35 7.13 -13.14
CA TYR A 166 -14.38 6.28 -13.84
C TYR A 166 -15.03 5.02 -14.42
N LEU A 167 -15.80 4.28 -13.60
CA LEU A 167 -16.48 3.06 -14.02
C LEU A 167 -17.53 3.32 -15.12
N LYS A 168 -18.30 4.41 -14.98
CA LYS A 168 -19.28 4.84 -16.00
C LYS A 168 -18.61 5.15 -17.33
N THR A 169 -17.47 5.84 -17.31
CA THR A 169 -16.73 6.19 -18.53
C THR A 169 -16.22 4.93 -19.24
N ARG A 170 -15.82 3.91 -18.49
CA ARG A 170 -15.45 2.60 -19.06
C ARG A 170 -16.65 1.86 -19.64
N GLU A 171 -17.79 1.84 -18.95
CA GLU A 171 -19.00 1.21 -19.47
C GLU A 171 -19.45 1.86 -20.78
N GLN A 172 -19.45 3.20 -20.87
CA GLN A 172 -19.81 3.92 -22.08
C GLN A 172 -18.88 3.58 -23.26
N ARG A 173 -17.57 3.46 -23.00
CA ARG A 173 -16.59 3.03 -24.02
C ARG A 173 -16.87 1.60 -24.50
N LEU A 174 -17.15 0.66 -23.59
CA LEU A 174 -17.47 -0.72 -23.94
C LEU A 174 -18.80 -0.84 -24.70
N SER A 175 -19.82 -0.08 -24.28
CA SER A 175 -21.12 0.01 -24.96
C SER A 175 -20.97 0.55 -26.38
N SER A 176 -20.15 1.60 -26.59
CA SER A 176 -19.89 2.16 -27.91
C SER A 176 -19.17 1.18 -28.87
N THR A 177 -18.30 0.32 -28.34
CA THR A 177 -17.56 -0.67 -29.14
C THR A 177 -18.46 -1.85 -29.54
N ASN A 178 -19.38 -2.25 -28.67
CA ASN A 178 -20.36 -3.31 -28.96
C ASN A 178 -21.44 -2.86 -29.96
N GLY A 179 -21.77 -1.56 -29.97
CA GLY A 179 -22.67 -0.96 -30.96
C GLY A 179 -22.14 -0.97 -32.38
N THR A 180 -20.81 -0.91 -32.57
CA THR A 180 -20.17 -0.92 -33.90
C THR A 180 -19.89 -2.33 -34.45
N ALA A 181 -19.93 -3.37 -33.62
CA ALA A 181 -19.73 -4.76 -34.05
C ALA A 181 -20.97 -5.38 -34.72
N ASN A 182 -22.14 -4.75 -34.60
CA ASN A 182 -23.42 -5.25 -35.15
C ASN A 182 -23.85 -4.53 -36.44
N THR A 183 -22.93 -3.80 -37.10
CA THR A 183 -23.18 -3.14 -38.39
C THR A 183 -22.29 -3.66 -39.52
N SER A 184 -21.81 -4.90 -39.44
CA SER A 184 -21.08 -5.61 -40.51
C SER A 184 -21.89 -6.79 -41.04
#